data_AF-A0A1I7AKN2-F1
#
_entry.id   AF-A0A1I7AKN2-F1
#
_cell.length_a   1.000
_cell.length_b   1.000
_cell.length_c   1.000
_cell.angle_alpha   90.00
_cell.angle_beta   90.00
_cell.angle_gamma   90.00
#
_symmetry.space_group_name_H-M   'P 1'
#
loop_
_entity.id
_entity.type
_entity.pdbx_description
1 polymer ?
#
loop_
_entity_poly.entity_id
_entity_poly.type
_entity_poly.pdbx_seq_one_letter_code
_entity_poly.pdbx_strand_id
1 'polypeptide(L)'
;MVELGLTDLEPWSILEGRRLVEHFAGLRKRYPDRNVIPFAHRIDNDDVACWDLDRDARVVIVHDFASPGWERQGEYEGFYDWLRQAVEDLIEYDN
;
A
#
# COMPACT_ATOMS: atom_id res chain seq x y z
N MET A 1 -12.85 -2.77 -12.09
CA MET A 1 -11.81 -1.75 -11.81
C MET A 1 -10.98 -1.49 -13.05
N VAL A 2 -10.23 -2.48 -13.56
CA VAL A 2 -9.45 -2.34 -14.83
C VAL A 2 -10.35 -2.03 -16.03
N GLU A 3 -11.52 -2.66 -16.15
CA GLU A 3 -12.48 -2.39 -17.24
C GLU A 3 -13.15 -1.01 -17.17
N LEU A 4 -13.06 -0.30 -16.04
CA LEU A 4 -13.66 1.02 -15.84
C LEU A 4 -12.67 2.18 -16.06
N GLY A 5 -11.39 1.89 -16.38
CA GLY A 5 -10.37 2.92 -16.59
C GLY A 5 -9.97 3.71 -15.34
N LEU A 6 -10.43 3.31 -14.14
CA LEU A 6 -9.96 3.82 -12.84
C LEU A 6 -8.57 3.23 -12.55
N THR A 7 -7.58 3.65 -13.32
CA THR A 7 -6.16 3.31 -13.11
C THR A 7 -5.41 4.43 -12.39
N ASP A 8 -6.03 5.60 -12.30
CA ASP A 8 -5.47 6.78 -11.66
C ASP A 8 -6.15 6.98 -10.31
N LEU A 9 -5.42 6.69 -9.24
CA LEU A 9 -5.86 6.84 -7.84
C LEU A 9 -4.86 7.71 -7.07
N GLU A 10 -4.17 8.63 -7.76
CA GLU A 10 -3.21 9.52 -7.12
C GLU A 10 -3.81 10.15 -5.85
N PRO A 11 -3.13 10.05 -4.70
CA PRO A 11 -1.69 9.78 -4.57
C PRO A 11 -1.32 8.28 -4.58
N TRP A 12 -2.27 7.35 -4.61
CA TRP A 12 -1.99 5.91 -4.69
C TRP A 12 -1.74 5.45 -6.13
N SER A 13 -0.59 4.83 -6.35
CA SER A 13 -0.24 4.19 -7.61
C SER A 13 -0.04 2.69 -7.41
N ILE A 14 -0.83 1.91 -8.18
CA ILE A 14 -0.79 0.44 -8.17
C ILE A 14 0.59 -0.05 -8.62
N LEU A 15 1.14 -1.00 -7.86
CA LEU A 15 2.46 -1.56 -8.11
C LEU A 15 2.38 -2.72 -9.08
N GLU A 16 3.09 -2.59 -10.20
CA GLU A 16 3.17 -3.62 -11.23
C GLU A 16 4.62 -3.83 -11.70
N GLY A 17 4.86 -4.98 -12.34
CA GLY A 17 6.13 -5.30 -12.99
C GLY A 17 7.36 -5.10 -12.08
N ARG A 18 8.32 -4.31 -12.57
CA ARG A 18 9.59 -4.08 -11.85
C ARG A 18 9.39 -3.35 -10.52
N ARG A 19 8.46 -2.39 -10.45
CA ARG A 19 8.21 -1.60 -9.24
C ARG A 19 7.72 -2.50 -8.11
N LEU A 20 6.78 -3.40 -8.42
CA LEU A 20 6.29 -4.39 -7.47
C LEU A 20 7.44 -5.25 -6.90
N VAL A 21 8.34 -5.74 -7.76
CA VAL A 21 9.49 -6.56 -7.34
C VAL A 21 10.43 -5.77 -6.43
N GLU A 22 10.71 -4.51 -6.77
CA GLU A 22 11.60 -3.66 -5.99
C GLU A 22 11.03 -3.32 -4.61
N HIS A 23 9.75 -2.93 -4.52
CA HIS A 23 9.08 -2.68 -3.24
C HIS A 23 9.00 -3.94 -2.39
N PHE A 24 8.65 -5.09 -2.99
CA PHE A 24 8.58 -6.35 -2.26
C PHE A 24 9.95 -6.76 -1.68
N ALA A 25 11.02 -6.67 -2.48
CA ALA A 25 12.37 -6.95 -2.01
C ALA A 25 12.84 -5.97 -0.93
N GLY A 26 12.48 -4.69 -1.06
CA GLY A 26 12.79 -3.65 -0.09
C GLY A 26 12.12 -3.87 1.26
N LEU A 27 10.80 -4.09 1.27
CA LEU A 27 10.02 -4.38 2.47
C LEU A 27 10.53 -5.63 3.19
N ARG A 28 10.80 -6.72 2.46
CA ARG A 28 11.36 -7.94 3.06
C ARG A 28 12.74 -7.75 3.67
N LYS A 29 13.54 -6.84 3.11
CA LYS A 29 14.87 -6.53 3.65
C LYS A 29 14.78 -5.69 4.93
N ARG A 30 13.86 -4.72 4.98
CA ARG A 30 13.69 -3.80 6.11
C ARG A 30 12.90 -4.40 7.26
N TYR A 31 11.88 -5.19 6.94
CA TYR A 31 10.96 -5.80 7.90
C TYR A 31 10.92 -7.32 7.70
N PRO A 32 12.03 -8.05 7.96
CA PRO A 32 12.13 -9.48 7.67
C PRO A 32 11.14 -10.35 8.46
N ASP A 33 10.65 -9.85 9.59
CA ASP A 33 9.67 -10.54 10.45
C ASP A 33 8.22 -10.25 10.06
N ARG A 34 7.98 -9.48 8.99
CA ARG A 34 6.63 -9.21 8.46
C ARG A 34 6.37 -9.96 7.16
N ASN A 35 5.25 -10.66 7.09
CA ASN A 35 4.81 -11.37 5.90
C ASN A 35 3.80 -10.52 5.10
N VAL A 36 4.31 -9.50 4.42
CA VAL A 36 3.47 -8.55 3.66
C VAL A 36 3.76 -8.58 2.16
N ILE A 37 2.72 -8.41 1.34
CA ILE A 37 2.83 -8.27 -0.12
C ILE A 37 2.34 -6.87 -0.52
N PRO A 38 3.22 -5.98 -1.04
CA PRO A 38 2.80 -4.66 -1.46
C PRO A 38 1.95 -4.73 -2.74
N PHE A 39 0.97 -3.84 -2.87
CA PHE A 39 0.15 -3.75 -4.08
C PHE A 39 -0.08 -2.31 -4.55
N ALA A 40 0.12 -1.30 -3.70
CA ALA A 40 0.10 0.11 -4.07
C ALA A 40 1.11 0.88 -3.22
N HIS A 41 1.65 1.97 -3.76
CA HIS A 41 2.45 2.93 -2.99
C HIS A 41 1.87 4.31 -3.18
N ARG A 42 2.03 5.17 -2.17
CA ARG A 42 1.76 6.59 -2.29
C ARG A 42 2.93 7.28 -3.00
N ILE A 43 2.62 8.22 -3.87
CA ILE A 43 3.63 8.98 -4.64
C ILE A 43 4.16 10.20 -3.88
N ASP A 44 3.42 10.66 -2.89
CA ASP A 44 3.69 11.87 -2.10
C ASP A 44 4.44 11.58 -0.79
N ASN A 45 4.58 10.31 -0.41
CA ASN A 45 5.32 9.85 0.77
C ASN A 45 5.82 8.40 0.61
N ASP A 46 6.38 7.83 1.67
CA ASP A 46 6.91 6.47 1.67
C ASP A 46 5.89 5.38 2.06
N ASP A 47 4.58 5.68 2.05
CA ASP A 47 3.56 4.70 2.42
C ASP A 47 3.30 3.67 1.33
N VAL A 48 3.15 2.42 1.75
CA VAL A 48 2.90 1.28 0.88
C VAL A 48 1.72 0.48 1.43
N ALA A 49 0.67 0.36 0.65
CA ALA A 49 -0.45 -0.52 0.96
C ALA A 49 -0.06 -1.96 0.65
N CYS A 50 -0.18 -2.81 1.66
CA CYS A 50 0.22 -4.21 1.58
C CYS A 50 -0.89 -5.14 2.06
N TRP A 51 -0.94 -6.34 1.49
CA TRP A 51 -1.63 -7.48 2.07
C TRP A 51 -0.82 -8.04 3.23
N ASP A 52 -1.40 -8.13 4.42
CA ASP A 52 -0.79 -8.76 5.61
C ASP A 52 -1.22 -10.24 5.68
N LEU A 53 -0.32 -11.13 5.26
CA LEU A 53 -0.62 -12.56 5.15
C LEU A 53 -0.72 -13.25 6.52
N ASP A 54 -0.20 -12.64 7.57
CA ASP A 54 -0.29 -13.18 8.93
C ASP A 54 -1.59 -12.75 9.63
N ARG A 55 -2.41 -11.92 8.97
CA ARG A 55 -3.65 -11.36 9.52
C ARG A 55 -4.82 -11.47 8.53
N ASP A 56 -5.08 -12.70 8.07
CA ASP A 56 -6.22 -13.01 7.19
C ASP A 56 -6.28 -12.16 5.91
N ALA A 57 -5.12 -11.77 5.37
CA ALA A 57 -5.01 -10.88 4.22
C ALA A 57 -5.74 -9.53 4.40
N ARG A 58 -5.71 -8.97 5.61
CA ARG A 58 -6.04 -7.55 5.83
C ARG A 58 -5.11 -6.64 5.01
N VAL A 59 -5.57 -5.43 4.73
CA VAL A 59 -4.72 -4.40 4.14
C VAL A 59 -4.07 -3.59 5.26
N VAL A 60 -2.76 -3.39 5.20
CA VAL A 60 -1.99 -2.54 6.13
C VAL A 60 -1.23 -1.48 5.36
N ILE A 61 -1.10 -0.29 5.95
CA ILE A 61 -0.24 0.77 5.42
C ILE A 61 1.10 0.68 6.12
N VAL A 62 2.16 0.45 5.35
CA VAL A 62 3.55 0.38 5.80
C VAL A 62 4.30 1.61 5.32
N HIS A 63 4.77 2.44 6.24
CA HIS A 63 5.68 3.56 5.95
C HIS A 63 7.10 3.02 5.75
N ASP A 64 7.50 2.81 4.49
CA ASP A 64 8.55 1.89 4.06
C ASP A 64 10.00 2.28 4.43
N PHE A 65 10.23 3.34 5.19
CA PHE A 65 11.56 3.66 5.74
C PHE A 65 11.54 4.01 7.23
N ALA A 66 10.42 3.76 7.91
CA ALA A 66 10.32 3.85 9.36
C ALA A 66 11.21 2.80 10.04
N SER A 67 11.64 3.10 11.27
CA SER A 67 12.28 2.08 12.11
C SER A 67 11.31 0.92 12.38
N PRO A 68 11.79 -0.34 12.46
CA PRO A 68 10.93 -1.48 12.76
C PRO A 68 10.10 -1.25 14.03
N GLY A 69 8.79 -1.52 13.96
CA GLY A 69 7.81 -1.26 15.02
C GLY A 69 7.03 0.05 14.86
N TRP A 70 7.48 0.98 14.02
CA TRP A 70 6.85 2.29 13.78
C TRP A 70 6.27 2.44 12.36
N GLU A 71 6.39 1.41 11.55
CA GLU A 71 6.05 1.42 10.14
C GLU A 71 4.55 1.27 9.86
N ARG A 72 3.75 0.76 10.81
CA ARG A 72 2.29 0.60 10.58
C ARG A 72 1.57 1.92 10.83
N GLN A 73 1.04 2.54 9.78
CA GLN A 73 0.30 3.81 9.84
C GLN A 73 -1.22 3.65 9.72
N GLY A 74 -1.70 2.48 9.27
CA GLY A 74 -3.13 2.20 9.14
C GLY A 74 -3.41 0.73 8.88
N GLU A 75 -4.66 0.32 9.08
CA GLU A 75 -5.16 -1.01 8.74
C GLU A 75 -6.61 -0.96 8.27
N TYR A 76 -6.96 -1.88 7.37
CA TYR A 76 -8.30 -2.05 6.82
C TYR A 76 -8.64 -3.54 6.78
N GLU A 77 -9.92 -3.88 6.97
CA GLU A 77 -10.39 -5.28 6.99
C GLU A 77 -10.19 -5.96 5.63
N GLY A 78 -10.22 -5.21 4.52
CA GLY A 78 -9.86 -5.72 3.21
C GLY A 78 -9.69 -4.64 2.15
N PHE A 79 -9.50 -5.07 0.91
CA PHE A 79 -9.22 -4.19 -0.22
C PHE A 79 -10.29 -3.12 -0.48
N TYR A 80 -11.58 -3.46 -0.35
CA TYR A 80 -12.63 -2.48 -0.59
C TYR A 80 -12.68 -1.39 0.46
N ASP A 81 -12.29 -1.69 1.70
CA ASP A 81 -12.19 -0.67 2.75
C ASP A 81 -11.01 0.26 2.52
N TRP A 82 -9.86 -0.30 2.11
CA TRP A 82 -8.73 0.50 1.62
C TRP A 82 -9.10 1.34 0.39
N LEU A 83 -9.81 0.76 -0.59
CA LEU A 83 -10.18 1.46 -1.82
C LEU A 83 -11.10 2.65 -1.53
N ARG A 84 -12.02 2.53 -0.56
CA ARG A 84 -12.82 3.69 -0.13
C ARG A 84 -11.92 4.79 0.40
N GLN A 85 -10.94 4.48 1.25
CA GLN A 85 -9.98 5.49 1.71
C GLN A 85 -9.15 6.07 0.56
N ALA A 86 -8.67 5.23 -0.36
CA ALA A 86 -7.88 5.70 -1.50
C ALA A 86 -8.65 6.68 -2.40
N VAL A 87 -9.98 6.54 -2.48
CA VAL A 87 -10.85 7.50 -3.16
C VAL A 87 -10.98 8.81 -2.38
N GLU A 88 -11.06 8.77 -1.05
CA GLU A 88 -11.04 10.00 -0.23
C GLU A 88 -9.68 10.70 -0.37
N ASP A 89 -8.57 9.96 -0.31
CA ASP A 89 -7.21 10.49 -0.51
C ASP A 89 -7.06 11.16 -1.89
N LEU A 90 -7.65 10.58 -2.94
CA LEU A 90 -7.69 11.17 -4.28
C LEU A 90 -8.43 12.51 -4.29
N ILE A 91 -9.62 12.57 -3.68
CA ILE A 91 -10.40 13.80 -3.59
C ILE A 91 -9.62 14.88 -2.82
N GLU A 92 -8.90 14.50 -1.77
CA GLU A 92 -8.07 15.43 -0.99
C GLU A 92 -6.83 15.92 -1.76
N TYR A 93 -6.18 15.05 -2.55
CA TYR A 93 -4.97 15.37 -3.30
C TYR A 93 -5.22 16.32 -4.49
N ASP A 94 -6.41 16.26 -5.09
CA ASP A 94 -6.83 17.13 -6.19
C ASP A 94 -7.16 18.58 -5.77
N ASN A 95 -7.21 18.89 -4.46
CA ASN A 95 -7.52 20.22 -3.90
C ASN A 95 -6.28 21.06 -3.58
#